data_AF-A0A8J7AGL2-F1
#
_entry.id   AF-A0A8J7AGL2-F1
#
_cell.length_a   1.000
_cell.length_b   1.000
_cell.length_c   1.000
_cell.angle_alpha   90.00
_cell.angle_beta   90.00
_cell.angle_gamma   90.00
#
_symmetry.space_group_name_H-M   'P 1'
#
loop_
_entity.id
_entity.type
_entity.pdbx_description
1 polymer ?
#
loop_
_entity_poly.entity_id
_entity_poly.type
_entity_poly.pdbx_seq_one_letter_code
_entity_poly.pdbx_strand_id
1 'polypeptide(L)'
;MAFKSRYLIKTHRLVEAEDLPELTSELREIFSDLRESVLILDPYQCLGLPNHTLKGQLSNYRAIEIDWNGIAYRLVYRIYDAPAPRRVLVLSFAEHDPAYERAIARK
;
A
#
# COMPACT_ATOMS: atom_id res chain seq x y z
N MET A 1 -22.73 15.76 9.45
CA MET A 1 -21.94 14.97 8.48
C MET A 1 -20.50 14.97 8.96
N ALA A 2 -19.98 13.81 9.38
CA ALA A 2 -18.62 13.72 9.90
C ALA A 2 -17.62 13.96 8.76
N PHE A 3 -16.75 14.96 8.89
CA PHE A 3 -15.57 15.07 8.05
C PHE A 3 -14.72 13.82 8.28
N LYS A 4 -14.77 12.83 7.38
CA LYS A 4 -13.78 11.73 7.37
C LYS A 4 -12.42 12.39 7.15
N SER A 5 -11.66 12.59 8.23
CA SER A 5 -10.31 13.15 8.14
C SER A 5 -9.50 12.26 7.21
N ARG A 6 -8.96 12.85 6.14
CA ARG A 6 -8.13 12.17 5.15
C ARG A 6 -6.84 11.65 5.80
N TYR A 7 -6.38 10.48 5.37
CA TYR A 7 -5.07 9.97 5.80
C TYR A 7 -3.96 10.70 5.05
N LEU A 8 -2.90 11.06 5.77
CA LEU A 8 -1.65 11.51 5.17
C LEU A 8 -0.90 10.30 4.61
N ILE A 9 -0.69 10.24 3.30
CA ILE A 9 0.04 9.13 2.70
C ILE A 9 1.52 9.46 2.64
N LYS A 10 2.32 8.51 3.11
CA LYS A 10 3.78 8.50 2.98
C LYS A 10 4.18 7.26 2.21
N THR A 11 5.18 7.42 1.37
CA THR A 11 5.78 6.33 0.62
C THR A 11 7.20 6.13 1.16
N HIS A 12 7.58 4.89 1.43
CA HIS A 12 8.96 4.59 1.80
C HIS A 12 9.87 4.92 0.62
N ARG A 13 11.01 5.59 0.86
CA ARG A 13 11.91 6.09 -0.20
C ARG A 13 12.34 5.03 -1.23
N LEU A 14 12.48 3.77 -0.79
CA LEU A 14 12.87 2.66 -1.66
C LEU A 14 11.74 2.16 -2.57
N VAL A 15 10.48 2.46 -2.25
CA VAL A 15 9.39 2.22 -3.20
C VAL A 15 9.61 3.12 -4.42
N GLU A 16 9.91 4.40 -4.21
CA GLU A 16 10.15 5.34 -5.32
C GLU A 16 11.45 5.06 -6.05
N ALA A 17 12.50 4.66 -5.33
CA ALA A 17 13.83 4.45 -5.90
C ALA A 17 14.03 3.07 -6.55
N GLU A 18 13.34 2.02 -6.06
CA GLU A 18 13.57 0.63 -6.49
C GLU A 18 12.30 0.00 -7.08
N ASP A 19 11.17 0.08 -6.37
CA ASP A 19 9.96 -0.62 -6.80
C ASP A 19 9.34 0.01 -8.05
N LEU A 20 9.03 1.32 -8.02
CA LEU A 20 8.35 2.00 -9.12
C LEU A 20 9.11 1.92 -10.47
N PRO A 21 10.46 2.03 -10.52
CA PRO A 21 11.20 1.84 -11.75
C PRO A 21 11.07 0.45 -12.38
N GLU A 22 10.89 -0.60 -11.59
CA GLU A 22 10.72 -1.98 -12.08
C GLU A 22 9.32 -2.25 -12.65
N LEU A 23 8.33 -1.43 -12.27
CA LEU A 23 6.95 -1.57 -12.72
C LEU A 23 6.73 -1.00 -14.11
N THR A 24 5.74 -1.54 -14.83
CA THR A 24 5.26 -0.94 -16.08
C THR A 24 4.56 0.39 -15.82
N SER A 25 4.36 1.20 -16.87
CA SER A 25 3.65 2.48 -16.79
C SER A 25 2.25 2.34 -16.16
N GLU A 26 1.51 1.31 -16.56
CA GLU A 26 0.15 1.05 -16.10
C GLU A 26 0.11 0.71 -14.61
N LEU A 27 1.07 -0.11 -14.14
CA LEU A 27 1.19 -0.42 -12.71
C LEU A 27 1.59 0.82 -11.89
N ARG A 28 2.41 1.73 -12.43
CA ARG A 28 2.71 3.01 -11.77
C ARG A 28 1.49 3.91 -11.70
N GLU A 29 0.64 3.94 -12.72
CA GLU A 29 -0.64 4.64 -12.70
C GLU A 29 -1.58 4.06 -11.64
N ILE A 30 -1.73 2.73 -11.60
CA ILE A 30 -2.50 2.03 -10.56
C ILE A 30 -1.97 2.39 -9.17
N PHE A 31 -0.65 2.40 -8.98
CA PHE A 31 -0.05 2.81 -7.71
C PHE A 31 -0.44 4.24 -7.32
N SER A 32 -0.38 5.17 -8.28
CA SER A 32 -0.77 6.56 -8.06
C SER A 32 -2.24 6.68 -7.65
N ASP A 33 -3.13 5.99 -8.34
CA ASP A 33 -4.57 5.99 -8.05
C ASP A 33 -4.88 5.40 -6.67
N LEU A 34 -4.23 4.29 -6.32
CA LEU A 34 -4.36 3.68 -5.00
C LEU A 34 -3.91 4.65 -3.89
N ARG A 35 -2.80 5.35 -4.11
CA ARG A 35 -2.25 6.32 -3.16
C ARG A 35 -3.13 7.57 -3.04
N GLU A 36 -3.60 8.14 -4.15
CA GLU A 36 -4.26 9.45 -4.17
C GLU A 36 -5.77 9.39 -3.98
N SER A 37 -6.37 8.20 -4.18
CA SER A 37 -7.82 8.02 -4.01
C SER A 37 -8.15 7.01 -2.91
N VAL A 38 -7.63 5.79 -3.02
CA VAL A 38 -8.08 4.67 -2.17
C VAL A 38 -7.58 4.81 -0.74
N LEU A 39 -6.26 4.90 -0.56
CA LEU A 39 -5.63 4.92 0.77
C LEU A 39 -5.90 6.21 1.54
N ILE A 40 -6.17 7.32 0.85
CA ILE A 40 -6.53 8.60 1.50
C ILE A 40 -7.90 8.53 2.17
N LEU A 41 -8.85 7.82 1.55
CA LEU A 41 -10.25 7.80 1.96
C LEU A 41 -10.59 6.62 2.85
N ASP A 42 -10.09 5.43 2.50
CA ASP A 42 -10.46 4.18 3.17
C ASP A 42 -9.35 3.13 3.11
N PRO A 43 -8.25 3.31 3.87
CA PRO A 43 -7.14 2.36 3.86
C PRO A 43 -7.47 1.02 4.54
N TYR A 44 -8.62 0.89 5.21
CA TYR A 44 -9.02 -0.36 5.85
C TYR A 44 -9.84 -1.26 4.91
N GLN A 45 -10.76 -0.69 4.14
CA GLN A 45 -11.59 -1.46 3.21
C GLN A 45 -11.19 -1.28 1.74
N CYS A 46 -10.26 -0.36 1.45
CA CYS A 46 -9.73 -0.07 0.13
C CYS A 46 -10.81 0.15 -0.93
N LEU A 47 -11.92 0.80 -0.55
CA LEU A 47 -13.10 1.02 -1.40
C LEU A 47 -13.66 -0.26 -2.03
N GLY A 48 -13.51 -1.40 -1.36
CA GLY A 48 -13.97 -2.70 -1.84
C GLY A 48 -12.93 -3.47 -2.67
N LEU A 49 -11.74 -2.90 -2.90
CA LEU A 49 -10.64 -3.64 -3.53
C LEU A 49 -10.21 -4.78 -2.62
N PRO A 50 -9.82 -5.95 -3.17
CA PRO A 50 -9.41 -7.07 -2.35
C PRO A 50 -8.16 -6.69 -1.56
N ASN A 51 -8.26 -6.83 -0.24
CA ASN A 51 -7.22 -6.49 0.70
C ASN A 51 -7.34 -7.36 1.95
N HIS A 52 -6.23 -7.55 2.65
CA HIS A 52 -6.23 -8.33 3.88
C HIS A 52 -5.19 -7.83 4.89
N THR A 53 -5.35 -8.24 6.14
CA THR A 53 -4.38 -7.98 7.21
C THR A 53 -3.29 -9.04 7.17
N LEU A 54 -2.03 -8.61 7.23
CA LEU A 54 -0.87 -9.49 7.21
C LEU A 54 -0.59 -10.09 8.59
N LYS A 55 0.09 -11.24 8.59
CA LYS A 55 0.43 -12.03 9.79
C LYS A 55 1.96 -12.18 9.93
N GLY A 56 2.41 -12.77 11.03
CA GLY A 56 3.83 -13.05 11.27
C GLY A 56 4.67 -11.77 11.37
N GLN A 57 5.78 -11.71 10.61
CA GLN A 57 6.70 -10.57 10.65
C GLN A 57 6.10 -9.23 10.19
N LEU A 58 4.96 -9.28 9.49
CA LEU A 58 4.19 -8.13 9.03
C LEU A 58 2.86 -8.01 9.80
N SER A 59 2.80 -8.46 11.05
CA SER A 59 1.64 -8.23 11.92
C SER A 59 1.32 -6.73 12.01
N ASN A 60 0.04 -6.37 11.85
CA ASN A 60 -0.46 -4.99 11.81
C ASN A 60 -0.16 -4.21 10.51
N TYR A 61 0.36 -4.88 9.49
CA TYR A 61 0.44 -4.36 8.13
C TYR A 61 -0.73 -4.91 7.30
N ARG A 62 -0.99 -4.31 6.15
CA ARG A 62 -2.05 -4.68 5.23
C ARG A 62 -1.49 -4.79 3.82
N ALA A 63 -2.16 -5.57 2.98
CA ALA A 63 -1.85 -5.67 1.56
C ALA A 63 -3.11 -5.43 0.71
N ILE A 64 -2.98 -4.64 -0.35
CA ILE A 64 -3.94 -4.63 -1.47
C ILE A 64 -3.49 -5.66 -2.49
N GLU A 65 -4.45 -6.41 -3.00
CA GLU A 65 -4.26 -7.45 -4.00
C GLU A 65 -4.58 -6.91 -5.39
N ILE A 66 -3.64 -7.05 -6.32
CA ILE A 66 -3.80 -6.59 -7.70
C ILE A 66 -3.41 -7.75 -8.61
N ASP A 67 -4.35 -8.23 -9.42
CA ASP A 67 -4.04 -9.13 -10.53
C ASP A 67 -3.80 -8.27 -11.77
N TRP A 68 -2.60 -8.39 -12.36
CA TRP A 68 -2.26 -7.68 -13.58
C TRP A 68 -1.59 -8.62 -14.56
N ASN A 69 -2.26 -8.85 -15.70
CA ASN A 69 -1.82 -9.79 -16.73
C ASN A 69 -1.51 -11.20 -16.20
N GLY A 70 -2.29 -11.69 -15.22
CA GLY A 70 -2.11 -13.00 -14.61
C GLY A 70 -0.94 -13.09 -13.61
N ILE A 71 -0.32 -11.95 -13.28
CA ILE A 71 0.70 -11.85 -12.24
C ILE A 71 0.07 -11.20 -11.00
N ALA A 72 0.23 -11.84 -9.85
CA ALA A 72 -0.28 -11.35 -8.58
C ALA A 72 0.67 -10.32 -7.96
N TYR A 73 0.28 -9.06 -7.97
CA TYR A 73 0.95 -7.95 -7.30
C TYR A 73 0.34 -7.67 -5.92
N ARG A 74 1.18 -7.14 -5.04
CA ARG A 74 0.82 -6.75 -3.67
C ARG A 74 1.37 -5.38 -3.36
N LEU A 75 0.49 -4.47 -2.93
CA LEU A 75 0.88 -3.19 -2.34
C LEU A 75 0.79 -3.33 -0.83
N VAL A 76 1.94 -3.28 -0.13
CA VAL A 76 2.02 -3.45 1.33
C VAL A 76 2.12 -2.09 2.00
N TYR A 77 1.29 -1.88 3.02
CA TYR A 77 1.21 -0.62 3.75
C TYR A 77 0.87 -0.82 5.22
N ARG A 78 1.08 0.22 6.03
CA ARG A 78 0.69 0.28 7.43
C ARG A 78 -0.10 1.53 7.73
N ILE A 79 -1.14 1.39 8.54
CA ILE A 79 -1.99 2.48 9.02
C ILE A 79 -1.52 2.88 10.41
N TYR A 80 -1.45 4.19 10.67
CA TYR A 80 -1.23 4.74 12.00
C TYR A 80 -2.34 5.74 12.30
N ASP A 81 -3.18 5.38 13.27
CA ASP A 81 -4.29 6.24 13.72
C ASP A 81 -3.86 7.29 14.76
N ALA A 82 -2.68 7.12 15.39
CA ALA A 82 -2.15 8.04 16.39
C ALA A 82 -0.62 8.22 16.29
N PRO A 83 -0.08 9.38 16.69
CA PRO A 83 -0.82 10.63 16.97
C PRO A 83 -1.40 11.23 15.68
N ALA A 84 -2.36 12.15 15.81
CA ALA A 84 -2.88 12.89 14.65
C ALA A 84 -1.76 13.74 14.00
N PRO A 85 -1.76 13.91 12.66
CA PRO A 85 -2.74 13.39 11.70
C PRO A 85 -2.58 11.89 11.43
N ARG A 86 -3.70 11.20 11.19
CA ARG A 86 -3.71 9.80 10.77
C ARG A 86 -2.91 9.63 9.49
N ARG A 87 -2.11 8.59 9.40
CA ARG A 87 -1.17 8.39 8.28
C ARG A 87 -1.17 6.96 7.79
N VAL A 88 -0.88 6.80 6.50
CA VAL A 88 -0.60 5.52 5.86
C VAL A 88 0.83 5.55 5.36
N LEU A 89 1.61 4.53 5.66
CA LEU A 89 2.96 4.33 5.12
C LEU A 89 2.92 3.17 4.15
N VAL A 90 3.25 3.41 2.88
CA VAL A 90 3.45 2.36 1.87
C VAL A 90 4.91 1.90 1.92
N LEU A 91 5.13 0.59 1.99
CA LEU A 91 6.46 -0.01 2.18
C LEU A 91 6.98 -0.74 0.95
N SER A 92 6.09 -1.34 0.17
CA SER A 92 6.46 -2.04 -1.05
C SER A 92 5.31 -2.11 -2.05
N PHE A 93 5.65 -2.18 -3.33
CA PHE A 93 4.73 -2.57 -4.39
C PHE A 93 5.45 -3.42 -5.44
N ALA A 94 5.19 -4.72 -5.42
CA ALA A 94 5.84 -5.69 -6.30
C ALA A 94 4.96 -6.93 -6.46
N GLU A 95 5.46 -7.95 -7.15
CA GLU A 95 4.87 -9.29 -7.18
C GLU A 95 4.73 -9.88 -5.77
N HIS A 96 3.89 -10.91 -5.63
CA HIS A 96 3.45 -11.50 -4.37
C HIS A 96 4.55 -11.65 -3.31
N ASP A 97 5.52 -12.54 -3.53
CA ASP A 97 6.57 -12.81 -2.54
C ASP A 97 7.56 -11.64 -2.40
N PRO A 98 8.08 -11.04 -3.49
CA PRO A 98 8.98 -9.89 -3.40
C PRO A 98 8.40 -8.71 -2.63
N ALA A 99 7.09 -8.45 -2.75
CA ALA A 99 6.44 -7.38 -2.02
C ALA A 99 6.54 -7.58 -0.51
N TYR A 100 6.34 -8.81 -0.02
CA TYR A 100 6.43 -9.10 1.41
C TYR A 100 7.87 -9.07 1.92
N GLU A 101 8.82 -9.62 1.17
CA GLU A 101 10.24 -9.59 1.52
C GLU A 101 10.76 -8.15 1.65
N ARG A 102 10.46 -7.31 0.65
CA ARG A 102 10.79 -5.88 0.67
C ARG A 102 10.12 -5.16 1.83
N ALA A 103 8.85 -5.44 2.10
CA ALA A 103 8.16 -4.84 3.24
C ALA A 103 8.81 -5.21 4.58
N ILE A 104 9.22 -6.48 4.75
CA ILE A 104 9.90 -6.94 5.97
C ILE A 104 11.23 -6.21 6.16
N ALA A 105 11.99 -5.98 5.09
CA ALA A 105 13.27 -5.27 5.14
C ALA A 105 13.14 -3.77 5.44
N ARG A 106 11.96 -3.18 5.16
CA ARG A 106 11.72 -1.73 5.20
C ARG A 106 10.83 -1.28 6.37
N LYS A 107 10.42 -2.22 7.24
CA LYS A 107 9.37 -2.01 8.25
C LYS A 107 9.74 -1.16 9.46
#